data_AF-A0AAE1WVC1-F1
#
_entry.id   AF-A0AAE1WVC1-F1
#
_cell.length_a   1.000
_cell.length_b   1.000
_cell.length_c   1.000
_cell.angle_alpha   90.00
_cell.angle_beta   90.00
_cell.angle_gamma   90.00
#
_symmetry.space_group_name_H-M   'P 1'
#
loop_
_entity.id
_entity.type
_entity.pdbx_description
1 polymer ?
#
loop_
_entity_poly.entity_id
_entity_poly.type
_entity_poly.pdbx_seq_one_letter_code
_entity_poly.pdbx_strand_id
1 'polypeptide(L)'
;MSSSICWGVPLSAHLVVVMGTQYYDGRENAHTDYPVTDLLQMMGHASRPLVDNSGKCVILCHAPRKEYYKKFLYEAFPVESHLHHYLHDNLNAEVVVGVIQNKQDAVDYLTWTFMYRRLAQNPNYYNLQGVSHRHLSDHLSELVENTISDLEASKCVAIEDEFLLSPLNLGMIASYYYISYTTIERFSSSLTSKTKLKGLLEILASASEYEQLPIRPGEEELIRRLINHLRFSFENPKYTDPNVKANALLQAHFSRQTIGGNLASDQQEVLIYASRLLQAMVDVISSNGWLNLALLAMEVSQMVTQGMWERDSMLLQLPYFTKELAKRCQENPGKSIETVFDLVEMEDDERRELLQMSDSQLMDIARFCNRFPNIDLTYEVLDSDNIRAAEMLVCMSVLNEILKEGRKLDLWMHLDILNQKKKGGGWWLAILKLINCLLSKELLFRGSPE
;
A
#
# COMPACT_ATOMS: atom_id res chain seq x y z
N MET A 1 -19.00 -12.59 18.73
CA MET A 1 -18.05 -12.33 17.63
C MET A 1 -18.13 -10.85 17.29
N SER A 2 -17.04 -10.22 16.87
CA SER A 2 -17.09 -8.85 16.33
C SER A 2 -17.82 -8.86 14.98
N SER A 3 -18.50 -7.77 14.65
CA SER A 3 -19.20 -7.60 13.37
C SER A 3 -18.26 -7.75 12.17
N SER A 4 -17.00 -7.32 12.32
CA SER A 4 -15.96 -7.36 11.28
C SER A 4 -15.56 -8.76 10.81
N ILE A 5 -15.97 -9.83 11.52
CA ILE A 5 -15.57 -11.21 11.20
C ILE A 5 -16.73 -12.00 10.56
N CYS A 6 -17.88 -11.40 10.31
CA CYS A 6 -19.04 -12.12 9.74
C CYS A 6 -18.76 -12.76 8.36
N TRP A 7 -17.80 -12.26 7.60
CA TRP A 7 -17.42 -12.88 6.31
C TRP A 7 -16.35 -13.96 6.45
N GLY A 8 -15.51 -13.90 7.49
CA GLY A 8 -14.30 -14.71 7.61
C GLY A 8 -14.45 -15.98 8.44
N VAL A 9 -15.64 -16.25 9.00
CA VAL A 9 -15.84 -17.40 9.89
C VAL A 9 -16.76 -18.44 9.24
N PRO A 10 -16.29 -19.69 9.03
CA PRO A 10 -17.13 -20.78 8.56
C PRO A 10 -17.92 -21.38 9.73
N LEU A 11 -18.72 -20.56 10.41
CA LEU A 11 -19.57 -20.97 11.52
C LEU A 11 -21.03 -21.02 11.09
N SER A 12 -21.72 -22.03 11.60
CA SER A 12 -23.16 -22.23 11.42
C SER A 12 -23.79 -22.56 12.77
N ALA A 13 -24.91 -21.91 13.07
CA ALA A 13 -25.61 -22.03 14.34
C ALA A 13 -27.12 -22.23 14.12
N HIS A 14 -27.81 -22.75 15.13
CA HIS A 14 -29.28 -22.78 15.14
C HIS A 14 -29.87 -21.39 15.35
N LEU A 15 -29.27 -20.65 16.29
CA LEU A 15 -29.69 -19.31 16.70
C LEU A 15 -28.53 -18.36 16.53
N VAL A 16 -28.73 -17.30 15.76
CA VAL A 16 -27.85 -16.14 15.71
C VAL A 16 -28.53 -14.96 16.41
N VAL A 17 -27.79 -14.28 17.28
CA VAL A 17 -28.25 -13.04 17.92
C VAL A 17 -27.32 -11.91 17.48
N VAL A 18 -27.84 -10.97 16.70
CA VAL A 18 -27.14 -9.74 16.33
C VAL A 18 -27.45 -8.70 17.40
N MET A 19 -26.45 -8.35 18.21
CA MET A 19 -26.59 -7.44 19.33
C MET A 19 -26.09 -6.04 18.95
N GLY A 20 -27.03 -5.14 18.66
CA GLY A 20 -26.73 -3.83 18.09
C GLY A 20 -26.52 -3.91 16.57
N THR A 21 -26.93 -2.86 15.87
CA THR A 21 -26.83 -2.77 14.40
C THR A 21 -26.04 -1.55 13.94
N GLN A 22 -25.22 -1.01 14.84
CA GLN A 22 -24.46 0.21 14.64
C GLN A 22 -23.04 0.01 15.15
N TYR A 23 -22.08 0.65 14.49
CA TYR A 23 -20.73 0.82 14.98
C TYR A 23 -20.44 2.31 15.18
N TYR A 24 -19.40 2.61 15.94
CA TYR A 24 -18.91 3.98 16.06
C TYR A 24 -17.90 4.25 14.96
N ASP A 25 -18.15 5.30 14.19
CA ASP A 25 -17.21 5.87 13.23
C ASP A 25 -16.46 7.03 13.88
N GLY A 26 -15.17 6.83 14.15
CA GLY A 26 -14.33 7.85 14.77
C GLY A 26 -13.91 8.99 13.85
N ARG A 27 -14.18 8.92 12.55
CA ARG A 27 -13.94 10.06 11.64
C ARG A 27 -15.01 11.13 11.82
N GLU A 28 -16.26 10.70 11.77
CA GLU A 28 -17.44 11.56 11.91
C GLU A 28 -17.87 11.76 13.37
N ASN A 29 -17.24 11.04 14.31
CA ASN A 29 -17.64 10.97 15.72
C ASN A 29 -19.13 10.62 15.90
N ALA A 30 -19.61 9.66 15.11
CA ALA A 30 -21.02 9.32 15.01
C ALA A 30 -21.24 7.79 15.02
N HIS A 31 -22.46 7.38 15.33
CA HIS A 31 -22.87 5.98 15.18
C HIS A 31 -23.45 5.75 13.78
N THR A 32 -22.79 4.88 13.03
CA THR A 32 -23.17 4.49 11.67
C THR A 32 -23.78 3.10 11.70
N ASP A 33 -24.84 2.89 10.92
CA ASP A 33 -25.49 1.58 10.82
C ASP A 33 -24.60 0.58 10.07
N TYR A 34 -24.69 -0.70 10.42
CA TYR A 34 -24.07 -1.75 9.62
C TYR A 34 -24.66 -1.77 8.21
N PRO A 35 -23.82 -2.05 7.19
CA PRO A 35 -24.31 -2.40 5.87
C PRO A 35 -25.33 -3.54 5.96
N VAL A 36 -26.44 -3.44 5.22
CA VAL A 36 -27.48 -4.47 5.23
C VAL A 36 -26.92 -5.83 4.77
N THR A 37 -25.92 -5.81 3.87
CA THR A 37 -25.20 -7.00 3.42
C THR A 37 -24.52 -7.75 4.58
N ASP A 38 -23.91 -7.03 5.52
CA ASP A 38 -23.27 -7.63 6.69
C ASP A 38 -24.32 -8.23 7.63
N LEU A 39 -25.46 -7.56 7.81
CA LEU A 39 -26.58 -8.10 8.59
C LEU A 39 -27.17 -9.37 7.96
N LEU A 40 -27.31 -9.39 6.63
CA LEU A 40 -27.75 -10.56 5.87
C LEU A 40 -26.76 -11.72 6.02
N GLN A 41 -25.46 -11.43 5.95
CA GLN A 41 -24.40 -12.43 6.17
C GLN A 41 -24.44 -12.99 7.60
N MET A 42 -24.57 -12.11 8.61
CA MET A 42 -24.73 -12.52 10.01
C MET A 42 -25.95 -13.43 10.19
N MET A 43 -27.09 -13.05 9.61
CA MET A 43 -28.31 -13.86 9.61
C MET A 43 -28.09 -15.20 8.90
N GLY A 44 -27.33 -15.23 7.81
CA GLY A 44 -27.01 -16.43 7.03
C GLY A 44 -26.27 -17.51 7.84
N HIS A 45 -25.53 -17.14 8.88
CA HIS A 45 -24.92 -18.11 9.81
C HIS A 45 -25.95 -18.91 10.61
N ALA A 46 -27.21 -18.46 10.70
CA ALA A 46 -28.30 -19.22 11.31
C ALA A 46 -28.81 -20.33 10.36
N SER A 47 -27.92 -21.17 9.82
CA SER A 47 -28.27 -22.19 8.83
C SER A 47 -27.50 -23.49 9.07
N ARG A 48 -28.21 -24.56 9.42
CA ARG A 48 -27.65 -25.92 9.58
C ARG A 48 -28.52 -26.93 8.86
N PRO A 49 -28.49 -26.96 7.51
CA PRO A 49 -29.50 -27.62 6.69
C PRO A 49 -29.59 -29.14 6.89
N LEU A 50 -28.51 -29.78 7.32
CA LEU A 50 -28.47 -31.23 7.57
C LEU A 50 -28.91 -31.62 9.00
N VAL A 51 -29.13 -30.65 9.88
CA VAL A 51 -29.35 -30.89 11.32
C VAL A 51 -30.68 -30.31 11.80
N ASP A 52 -30.98 -29.07 11.41
CA ASP A 52 -32.15 -28.34 11.89
C ASP A 52 -33.20 -28.17 10.79
N ASN A 53 -34.48 -28.26 11.15
CA ASN A 53 -35.59 -27.96 10.24
C ASN A 53 -35.76 -26.45 9.95
N SER A 54 -35.16 -25.59 10.79
CA SER A 54 -35.24 -24.13 10.67
C SER A 54 -34.08 -23.46 11.40
N GLY A 55 -33.61 -22.34 10.85
CA GLY A 55 -32.73 -21.41 11.55
C GLY A 55 -33.49 -20.26 12.20
N LYS A 56 -32.95 -19.70 13.29
CA LYS A 56 -33.53 -18.54 13.98
C LYS A 56 -32.50 -17.41 14.06
N CYS A 57 -32.94 -16.18 13.75
CA CYS A 57 -32.12 -14.98 13.93
C CYS A 57 -32.89 -13.95 14.76
N VAL A 58 -32.23 -13.37 15.76
CA VAL A 58 -32.75 -12.28 16.58
C VAL A 58 -31.86 -11.06 16.39
N ILE A 59 -32.43 -9.98 15.87
CA ILE A 59 -31.71 -8.73 15.65
C ILE A 59 -32.17 -7.70 16.67
N LEU A 60 -31.26 -7.30 17.55
CA LEU A 60 -31.48 -6.26 18.54
C LEU A 60 -30.97 -4.93 17.96
N CYS A 61 -31.87 -4.02 17.62
CA CYS A 61 -31.55 -2.74 16.99
C CYS A 61 -32.20 -1.56 17.73
N HIS A 62 -31.73 -0.35 17.43
CA HIS A 62 -32.36 0.88 17.91
C HIS A 62 -33.80 0.99 17.34
N ALA A 63 -34.77 1.29 18.20
CA ALA A 63 -36.20 1.19 17.86
C ALA A 63 -36.63 1.90 16.55
N PRO A 64 -36.15 3.14 16.23
CA PRO A 64 -36.44 3.80 14.96
C PRO A 64 -35.95 3.06 13.72
N ARG A 65 -34.90 2.23 13.83
CA ARG A 65 -34.34 1.45 12.71
C ARG A 65 -35.07 0.12 12.48
N LYS A 66 -35.98 -0.28 13.37
CA LYS A 66 -36.68 -1.57 13.29
C LYS A 66 -37.41 -1.77 11.97
N GLU A 67 -38.24 -0.81 11.55
CA GLU A 67 -39.02 -0.94 10.31
C GLU A 67 -38.13 -0.91 9.07
N TYR A 68 -37.01 -0.17 9.12
CA TYR A 68 -36.00 -0.18 8.06
C TYR A 68 -35.43 -1.59 7.87
N TYR A 69 -34.92 -2.23 8.93
CA TYR A 69 -34.36 -3.58 8.81
C TYR A 69 -35.42 -4.61 8.46
N LYS A 70 -36.62 -4.51 9.03
CA LYS A 70 -37.73 -5.41 8.71
C LYS A 70 -38.00 -5.41 7.20
N LYS A 71 -38.07 -4.24 6.57
CA LYS A 71 -38.29 -4.14 5.12
C LYS A 71 -37.21 -4.89 4.33
N PHE A 72 -35.94 -4.60 4.57
CA PHE A 72 -34.84 -5.17 3.78
C PHE A 72 -34.47 -6.62 4.10
N LEU A 73 -34.97 -7.18 5.21
CA LEU A 73 -34.79 -8.60 5.54
C LEU A 73 -35.86 -9.49 4.91
N TYR A 74 -37.07 -8.97 4.70
CA TYR A 74 -38.19 -9.73 4.12
C TYR A 74 -38.42 -9.43 2.64
N GLU A 75 -37.98 -8.28 2.14
CA GLU A 75 -38.04 -7.91 0.72
C GLU A 75 -36.66 -8.00 0.08
N ALA A 76 -36.63 -8.20 -1.24
CA ALA A 76 -35.37 -8.19 -1.99
C ALA A 76 -34.66 -6.83 -1.87
N PHE A 77 -33.35 -6.85 -1.62
CA PHE A 77 -32.55 -5.64 -1.45
C PHE A 77 -32.28 -4.96 -2.81
N PRO A 78 -32.63 -3.66 -2.98
CA PRO A 78 -32.29 -2.92 -4.18
C PRO A 78 -30.80 -2.61 -4.21
N VAL A 79 -30.13 -2.95 -5.31
CA VAL A 79 -28.70 -2.69 -5.51
C VAL A 79 -28.52 -1.58 -6.55
N GLU A 80 -27.72 -0.57 -6.21
CA GLU A 80 -27.37 0.55 -7.07
C GLU A 80 -25.85 0.63 -7.27
N SER A 81 -25.43 1.12 -8.43
CA SER A 81 -24.01 1.38 -8.71
C SER A 81 -23.51 2.67 -8.05
N HIS A 82 -22.33 2.64 -7.45
CA HIS A 82 -21.59 3.82 -6.98
C HIS A 82 -20.40 4.18 -7.88
N LEU A 83 -20.31 3.58 -9.08
CA LEU A 83 -19.15 3.75 -9.98
C LEU A 83 -18.84 5.22 -10.30
N HIS A 84 -19.88 6.07 -10.44
CA HIS A 84 -19.75 7.51 -10.70
C HIS A 84 -18.93 8.27 -9.63
N HIS A 85 -18.79 7.74 -8.42
CA HIS A 85 -17.95 8.34 -7.37
C HIS A 85 -16.48 7.92 -7.43
N TYR A 86 -16.17 6.84 -8.15
CA TYR A 86 -14.84 6.22 -8.21
C TYR A 86 -14.38 6.02 -9.66
N LEU A 87 -14.82 6.91 -10.56
CA LEU A 87 -14.64 6.72 -12.00
C LEU A 87 -13.22 7.05 -12.47
N HIS A 88 -12.56 8.02 -11.83
CA HIS A 88 -11.23 8.53 -12.22
C HIS A 88 -10.18 7.43 -12.35
N ASP A 89 -10.03 6.58 -11.33
CA ASP A 89 -9.01 5.53 -11.31
C ASP A 89 -9.25 4.48 -12.40
N ASN A 90 -10.52 4.14 -12.67
CA ASN A 90 -10.89 3.19 -13.71
C ASN A 90 -10.62 3.78 -15.10
N LEU A 91 -11.07 5.01 -15.38
CA LEU A 91 -10.82 5.65 -16.69
C LEU A 91 -9.33 5.85 -16.94
N ASN A 92 -8.56 6.28 -15.94
CA ASN A 92 -7.11 6.40 -16.06
C ASN A 92 -6.46 5.06 -16.43
N ALA A 93 -6.87 3.97 -15.78
CA ALA A 93 -6.34 2.64 -16.09
C ALA A 93 -6.67 2.21 -17.54
N GLU A 94 -7.90 2.43 -18.00
CA GLU A 94 -8.33 2.05 -19.36
C GLU A 94 -7.68 2.91 -20.45
N VAL A 95 -7.39 4.19 -20.17
CA VAL A 95 -6.60 5.06 -21.06
C VAL A 95 -5.15 4.56 -21.15
N VAL A 96 -4.54 4.16 -20.03
CA VAL A 96 -3.18 3.59 -20.00
C VAL A 96 -3.09 2.28 -20.76
N VAL A 97 -4.11 1.41 -20.67
CA VAL A 97 -4.18 0.15 -21.42
C VAL A 97 -4.45 0.39 -22.91
N GLY A 98 -5.02 1.55 -23.27
CA GLY A 98 -5.37 1.92 -24.64
C GLY A 98 -6.72 1.41 -25.10
N VAL A 99 -7.60 1.00 -24.17
CA VAL A 99 -9.02 0.67 -24.43
C VAL A 99 -9.80 1.94 -24.71
N ILE A 100 -9.51 3.01 -23.98
CA ILE A 100 -10.11 4.33 -24.17
C ILE A 100 -9.06 5.24 -24.80
N GLN A 101 -9.26 5.62 -26.07
CA GLN A 101 -8.32 6.47 -26.81
C GLN A 101 -8.88 7.87 -27.09
N ASN A 102 -10.19 8.06 -26.89
CA ASN A 102 -10.87 9.34 -27.08
C ASN A 102 -12.09 9.44 -26.15
N LYS A 103 -12.68 10.64 -26.07
CA LYS A 103 -13.85 10.90 -25.22
C LYS A 103 -15.08 10.06 -25.58
N GLN A 104 -15.27 9.70 -26.86
CA GLN A 104 -16.39 8.85 -27.28
C GLN A 104 -16.21 7.41 -26.78
N ASP A 105 -14.99 6.86 -26.84
CA ASP A 105 -14.70 5.54 -26.29
C ASP A 105 -15.01 5.47 -24.80
N ALA A 106 -14.78 6.56 -24.06
CA ALA A 106 -15.11 6.64 -22.63
C ALA A 106 -16.62 6.60 -22.37
N VAL A 107 -17.42 7.30 -23.19
CA VAL A 107 -18.89 7.22 -23.12
C VAL A 107 -19.34 5.79 -23.45
N ASP A 108 -18.77 5.19 -24.51
CA ASP A 108 -19.09 3.83 -24.93
C ASP A 108 -18.72 2.82 -23.84
N TYR A 109 -17.56 2.96 -23.19
CA TYR A 109 -17.13 2.17 -22.04
C TYR A 109 -18.16 2.20 -20.91
N LEU A 110 -18.68 3.37 -20.57
CA LEU A 110 -19.70 3.50 -19.53
C LEU A 110 -20.99 2.73 -19.86
N THR A 111 -21.34 2.55 -21.14
CA THR A 111 -22.54 1.79 -21.54
C THR A 111 -22.48 0.31 -21.16
N TRP A 112 -21.26 -0.25 -20.95
CA TRP A 112 -21.05 -1.63 -20.52
C TRP A 112 -21.26 -1.84 -19.02
N THR A 113 -21.41 -0.76 -18.25
CA THR A 113 -21.42 -0.83 -16.79
C THR A 113 -22.80 -1.14 -16.21
N PHE A 114 -22.82 -1.69 -15.00
CA PHE A 114 -24.07 -1.82 -14.23
C PHE A 114 -24.73 -0.45 -13.95
N MET A 115 -23.92 0.60 -13.82
CA MET A 115 -24.40 1.98 -13.65
C MET A 115 -25.33 2.39 -14.79
N TYR A 116 -24.90 2.20 -16.04
CA TYR A 116 -25.72 2.56 -17.21
C TYR A 116 -27.09 1.88 -17.20
N ARG A 117 -27.15 0.59 -16.84
CA ARG A 117 -28.41 -0.15 -16.70
C ARG A 117 -29.34 0.44 -15.62
N ARG A 118 -28.79 1.07 -14.59
CA ARG A 118 -29.53 1.65 -13.46
C ARG A 118 -29.96 3.09 -13.68
N LEU A 119 -29.28 3.86 -14.54
CA LEU A 119 -29.62 5.26 -14.84
C LEU A 119 -31.10 5.44 -15.22
N ALA A 120 -31.63 4.59 -16.10
CA ALA A 120 -33.02 4.68 -16.54
C ALA A 120 -34.03 4.14 -15.49
N GLN A 121 -33.58 3.31 -14.56
CA GLN A 121 -34.44 2.64 -13.56
C GLN A 121 -34.61 3.48 -12.30
N ASN A 122 -33.57 4.23 -11.90
CA ASN A 122 -33.60 5.09 -10.73
C ASN A 122 -32.83 6.40 -10.99
N PRO A 123 -33.30 7.26 -11.91
CA PRO A 123 -32.57 8.45 -12.37
C PRO A 123 -32.25 9.42 -11.23
N ASN A 124 -33.18 9.60 -10.29
CA ASN A 124 -33.01 10.53 -9.17
C ASN A 124 -31.84 10.16 -8.26
N TYR A 125 -31.52 8.87 -8.12
CA TYR A 125 -30.37 8.42 -7.33
C TYR A 125 -29.04 8.90 -7.93
N TYR A 126 -28.98 9.01 -9.26
CA TYR A 126 -27.83 9.46 -10.03
C TYR A 126 -27.89 10.97 -10.36
N ASN A 127 -28.83 11.71 -9.77
CA ASN A 127 -29.11 13.12 -10.07
C ASN A 127 -29.55 13.42 -11.52
N LEU A 128 -30.17 12.46 -12.22
CA LEU A 128 -30.76 12.71 -13.53
C LEU A 128 -32.18 13.25 -13.40
N GLN A 129 -32.51 14.26 -14.22
CA GLN A 129 -33.84 14.88 -14.28
C GLN A 129 -34.80 14.17 -15.25
N GLY A 130 -34.30 13.23 -16.05
CA GLY A 130 -35.09 12.52 -17.05
C GLY A 130 -34.39 11.27 -17.56
N VAL A 131 -35.15 10.42 -18.27
CA VAL A 131 -34.69 9.11 -18.77
C VAL A 131 -34.75 8.99 -20.29
N SER A 132 -34.97 10.11 -21.00
CA SER A 132 -34.89 10.07 -22.46
C SER A 132 -33.45 9.80 -22.90
N HIS A 133 -33.26 9.28 -24.12
CA HIS A 133 -31.93 9.06 -24.68
C HIS A 133 -31.03 10.30 -24.61
N ARG A 134 -31.62 11.49 -24.79
CA ARG A 134 -30.91 12.76 -24.64
C ARG A 134 -30.44 13.00 -23.21
N HIS A 135 -31.31 12.85 -22.21
CA HIS A 135 -30.89 13.04 -20.81
C HIS A 135 -29.79 12.06 -20.38
N LEU A 136 -29.88 10.80 -20.80
CA LEU A 136 -28.86 9.78 -20.50
C LEU A 136 -27.53 10.11 -21.18
N SER A 137 -27.57 10.49 -22.46
CA SER A 137 -26.39 10.88 -23.22
C SER A 137 -25.72 12.12 -22.62
N ASP A 138 -26.50 13.17 -22.36
CA ASP A 138 -26.00 14.42 -21.79
C ASP A 138 -25.32 14.16 -20.43
N HIS A 139 -25.93 13.34 -19.57
CA HIS A 139 -25.36 12.97 -18.27
C HIS A 139 -24.06 12.16 -18.39
N LEU A 140 -23.99 11.17 -19.29
CA LEU A 140 -22.75 10.40 -19.50
C LEU A 140 -21.64 11.27 -20.06
N SER A 141 -21.95 12.15 -21.01
CA SER A 141 -21.00 13.09 -21.58
C SER A 141 -20.47 14.06 -20.53
N GLU A 142 -21.34 14.62 -19.68
CA GLU A 142 -20.93 15.49 -18.57
C GLU A 142 -20.04 14.74 -17.55
N LEU A 143 -20.41 13.50 -17.19
CA LEU A 143 -19.63 12.68 -16.27
C LEU A 143 -18.23 12.38 -16.82
N VAL A 144 -18.14 12.01 -18.09
CA VAL A 144 -16.86 11.76 -18.78
C VAL A 144 -16.03 13.03 -18.87
N GLU A 145 -16.63 14.16 -19.27
CA GLU A 145 -15.93 15.44 -19.40
C GLU A 145 -15.34 15.89 -18.07
N ASN A 146 -16.13 15.87 -16.99
CA ASN A 146 -15.66 16.25 -15.66
C ASN A 146 -14.53 15.33 -15.19
N THR A 147 -14.69 14.02 -15.35
CA THR A 147 -13.69 13.05 -14.88
C THR A 147 -12.37 13.17 -15.65
N ILE A 148 -12.43 13.34 -16.97
CA ILE A 148 -11.23 13.52 -17.80
C ILE A 148 -10.58 14.87 -17.51
N SER A 149 -11.36 15.93 -17.31
CA SER A 149 -10.82 17.25 -16.96
C SER A 149 -10.07 17.23 -15.62
N ASP A 150 -10.62 16.52 -14.62
CA ASP A 150 -9.93 16.30 -13.34
C ASP A 150 -8.62 15.50 -13.53
N LEU A 151 -8.65 14.42 -14.33
CA LEU A 151 -7.46 13.62 -14.62
C LEU A 151 -6.39 14.40 -15.40
N GLU A 152 -6.80 15.31 -16.28
CA GLU A 152 -5.91 16.23 -16.99
C GLU A 152 -5.29 17.25 -16.02
N ALA A 153 -6.10 17.83 -15.13
CA ALA A 153 -5.62 18.76 -14.10
C ALA A 153 -4.58 18.11 -13.18
N SER A 154 -4.79 16.83 -12.83
CA SER A 154 -3.83 16.02 -12.06
C SER A 154 -2.66 15.49 -12.91
N LYS A 155 -2.56 15.85 -14.20
CA LYS A 155 -1.52 15.44 -15.16
C LYS A 155 -1.38 13.92 -15.32
N CYS A 156 -2.49 13.19 -15.19
CA CYS A 156 -2.55 11.75 -15.40
C CYS A 156 -2.84 11.40 -16.87
N VAL A 157 -3.65 12.21 -17.54
CA VAL A 157 -4.04 12.08 -18.95
C VAL A 157 -3.77 13.41 -19.66
N ALA A 158 -3.40 13.37 -20.93
CA ALA A 158 -3.34 14.55 -21.80
C ALA A 158 -4.49 14.48 -22.81
N ILE A 159 -5.05 15.66 -23.13
CA ILE A 159 -6.09 15.81 -24.15
C ILE A 159 -5.46 16.48 -25.38
N GLU A 160 -5.46 15.77 -26.50
CA GLU A 160 -4.98 16.25 -27.79
C GLU A 160 -6.17 16.57 -28.70
N ASP A 161 -6.12 17.70 -29.41
CA ASP A 161 -7.20 18.18 -30.30
C ASP A 161 -8.60 18.22 -29.63
N GLU A 162 -8.66 18.47 -28.33
CA GLU A 162 -9.87 18.47 -27.47
C GLU A 162 -10.65 17.14 -27.44
N PHE A 163 -10.12 16.07 -28.03
CA PHE A 163 -10.84 14.82 -28.26
C PHE A 163 -10.05 13.55 -27.97
N LEU A 164 -8.78 13.49 -28.39
CA LEU A 164 -7.92 12.33 -28.23
C LEU A 164 -7.31 12.32 -26.81
N LEU A 165 -7.16 11.14 -26.24
CA LEU A 165 -6.65 10.93 -24.89
C LEU A 165 -5.35 10.13 -24.97
N SER A 166 -4.30 10.65 -24.33
CA SER A 166 -3.03 9.95 -24.21
C SER A 166 -2.60 9.86 -22.73
N PRO A 167 -2.10 8.71 -22.27
CA PRO A 167 -1.65 8.56 -20.88
C PRO A 167 -0.37 9.34 -20.63
N LEU A 168 -0.29 10.02 -19.49
CA LEU A 168 0.93 10.69 -19.01
C LEU A 168 1.66 9.84 -17.97
N ASN A 169 2.91 10.21 -17.65
CA ASN A 169 3.75 9.49 -16.70
C ASN A 169 3.06 9.24 -15.34
N LEU A 170 2.34 10.23 -14.80
CA LEU A 170 1.64 10.06 -13.51
C LEU A 170 0.48 9.06 -13.62
N GLY A 171 -0.28 9.09 -14.72
CA GLY A 171 -1.37 8.15 -14.97
C GLY A 171 -0.87 6.72 -15.15
N MET A 172 0.25 6.55 -15.86
CA MET A 172 0.94 5.26 -15.99
C MET A 172 1.40 4.71 -14.64
N ILE A 173 1.99 5.54 -13.77
CA ILE A 173 2.41 5.14 -12.42
C ILE A 173 1.19 4.75 -11.57
N ALA A 174 0.13 5.56 -11.57
CA ALA A 174 -1.10 5.28 -10.83
C ALA A 174 -1.71 3.92 -11.22
N SER A 175 -1.86 3.68 -12.52
CA SER A 175 -2.38 2.42 -13.08
C SER A 175 -1.47 1.23 -12.75
N TYR A 176 -0.15 1.38 -12.94
CA TYR A 176 0.81 0.29 -12.74
C TYR A 176 0.88 -0.22 -11.29
N TYR A 177 0.80 0.68 -10.31
CA TYR A 177 0.87 0.33 -8.89
C TYR A 177 -0.50 0.15 -8.22
N TYR A 178 -1.58 0.37 -8.97
CA TYR A 178 -2.95 0.33 -8.46
C TYR A 178 -3.13 1.27 -7.25
N ILE A 179 -2.81 2.54 -7.48
CA ILE A 179 -2.83 3.64 -6.51
C ILE A 179 -3.80 4.70 -7.01
N SER A 180 -4.51 5.36 -6.09
CA SER A 180 -5.44 6.42 -6.47
C SER A 180 -4.73 7.58 -7.17
N TYR A 181 -5.35 8.13 -8.22
CA TYR A 181 -4.83 9.30 -8.94
C TYR A 181 -4.59 10.49 -8.00
N THR A 182 -5.45 10.66 -6.99
CA THR A 182 -5.32 11.70 -5.95
C THR A 182 -4.05 11.53 -5.12
N THR A 183 -3.64 10.30 -4.82
CA THR A 183 -2.38 10.02 -4.11
C THR A 183 -1.18 10.42 -4.98
N ILE A 184 -1.19 10.07 -6.26
CA ILE A 184 -0.10 10.42 -7.18
C ILE A 184 -0.05 11.93 -7.42
N GLU A 185 -1.19 12.61 -7.52
CA GLU A 185 -1.27 14.07 -7.56
C GLU A 185 -0.66 14.71 -6.31
N ARG A 186 -1.00 14.21 -5.12
CA ARG A 186 -0.39 14.65 -3.85
C ARG A 186 1.11 14.44 -3.85
N PHE A 187 1.60 13.30 -4.32
CA PHE A 187 3.05 13.04 -4.43
C PHE A 187 3.73 14.02 -5.39
N SER A 188 3.15 14.24 -6.57
CA SER A 188 3.68 15.14 -7.61
C SER A 188 3.73 16.60 -7.15
N SER A 189 2.71 17.06 -6.43
CA SER A 189 2.62 18.44 -5.92
C SER A 189 3.42 18.68 -4.63
N SER A 190 3.58 17.67 -3.77
CA SER A 190 4.21 17.85 -2.45
C SER A 190 5.70 17.51 -2.42
N LEU A 191 6.16 16.60 -3.27
CA LEU A 191 7.57 16.24 -3.33
C LEU A 191 8.36 17.35 -4.03
N THR A 192 9.54 17.66 -3.47
CA THR A 192 10.46 18.64 -4.05
C THR A 192 11.88 18.10 -3.97
N SER A 193 12.81 18.62 -4.77
CA SER A 193 14.23 18.21 -4.71
C SER A 193 14.91 18.37 -3.34
N LYS A 194 14.30 19.11 -2.41
CA LYS A 194 14.80 19.37 -1.05
C LYS A 194 14.08 18.57 0.04
N THR A 195 13.11 17.74 -0.31
CA THR A 195 12.37 16.92 0.65
C THR A 195 13.35 16.00 1.42
N LYS A 196 13.19 15.93 2.74
CA LYS A 196 14.01 15.10 3.64
C LYS A 196 13.18 13.97 4.22
N LEU A 197 13.81 13.07 4.98
CA LEU A 197 13.16 11.88 5.55
C LEU A 197 11.84 12.16 6.27
N LYS A 198 11.80 13.17 7.16
CA LYS A 198 10.57 13.57 7.86
C LYS A 198 9.43 13.91 6.87
N GLY A 199 9.71 14.79 5.92
CA GLY A 199 8.73 15.21 4.91
C GLY A 199 8.33 14.08 3.97
N LEU A 200 9.25 13.17 3.64
CA LEU A 200 8.95 12.00 2.82
C LEU A 200 7.95 11.06 3.53
N LEU A 201 8.13 10.83 4.84
CA LEU A 201 7.20 10.02 5.64
C LEU A 201 5.85 10.70 5.83
N GLU A 202 5.82 12.03 5.98
CA GLU A 202 4.57 12.80 6.05
C GLU A 202 3.78 12.73 4.75
N ILE A 203 4.46 12.86 3.60
CA ILE A 203 3.84 12.74 2.27
C ILE A 203 3.38 11.30 2.02
N LEU A 204 4.17 10.29 2.40
CA LEU A 204 3.76 8.89 2.29
C LEU A 204 2.47 8.64 3.10
N ALA A 205 2.43 9.14 4.34
CA ALA A 205 1.30 8.94 5.24
C ALA A 205 0.04 9.75 4.87
N SER A 206 0.14 10.73 3.97
CA SER A 206 -1.02 11.49 3.46
C SER A 206 -1.66 10.87 2.22
N ALA A 207 -1.26 9.66 1.83
CA ALA A 207 -1.86 8.91 0.73
C ALA A 207 -3.34 8.59 1.01
N SER A 208 -4.18 8.69 -0.02
CA SER A 208 -5.63 8.43 0.06
C SER A 208 -5.96 6.99 0.48
N GLU A 209 -5.04 6.05 0.27
CA GLU A 209 -5.16 4.67 0.74
C GLU A 209 -5.23 4.56 2.27
N TYR A 210 -4.59 5.48 3.00
CA TYR A 210 -4.63 5.50 4.46
C TYR A 210 -5.85 6.22 5.02
N GLU A 211 -6.58 6.95 4.19
CA GLU A 211 -7.85 7.53 4.60
C GLU A 211 -8.85 6.44 4.99
N GLN A 212 -8.67 5.18 4.58
CA GLN A 212 -9.50 4.05 4.96
C GLN A 212 -9.18 3.43 6.33
N LEU A 213 -8.11 3.87 7.01
CA LEU A 213 -7.79 3.33 8.33
C LEU A 213 -8.88 3.64 9.38
N PRO A 214 -9.28 2.66 10.19
CA PRO A 214 -10.34 2.84 11.17
C PRO A 214 -9.85 3.69 12.35
N ILE A 215 -10.71 4.60 12.81
CA ILE A 215 -10.51 5.37 14.04
C ILE A 215 -11.50 4.86 15.07
N ARG A 216 -11.01 4.29 16.19
CA ARG A 216 -11.88 3.68 17.22
C ARG A 216 -11.93 4.53 18.49
N PRO A 217 -13.06 4.54 19.22
CA PRO A 217 -13.18 5.24 20.49
C PRO A 217 -12.10 4.83 21.48
N GLY A 218 -11.48 5.81 22.14
CA GLY A 218 -10.48 5.56 23.18
C GLY A 218 -9.08 5.23 22.66
N GLU A 219 -8.86 5.16 21.33
CA GLU A 219 -7.51 5.01 20.76
C GLU A 219 -6.69 6.31 20.84
N GLU A 220 -7.34 7.47 21.02
CA GLU A 220 -6.69 8.79 21.01
C GLU A 220 -5.53 8.89 22.03
N GLU A 221 -5.74 8.42 23.26
CA GLU A 221 -4.73 8.46 24.31
C GLU A 221 -3.57 7.50 24.02
N LEU A 222 -3.84 6.36 23.37
CA LEU A 222 -2.81 5.40 22.95
C LEU A 222 -1.96 5.99 21.82
N ILE A 223 -2.60 6.60 20.82
CA ILE A 223 -1.92 7.27 19.70
C ILE A 223 -1.10 8.45 20.22
N ARG A 224 -1.65 9.24 21.15
CA ARG A 224 -0.93 10.34 21.80
C ARG A 224 0.32 9.87 22.52
N ARG A 225 0.23 8.77 23.29
CA ARG A 225 1.41 8.17 23.95
C ARG A 225 2.43 7.68 22.93
N LEU A 226 1.97 7.03 21.86
CA LEU A 226 2.84 6.57 20.78
C LEU A 226 3.63 7.76 20.22
N ILE A 227 2.94 8.81 19.80
CA ILE A 227 3.51 10.04 19.22
C ILE A 227 4.58 10.68 20.10
N ASN A 228 4.38 10.73 21.41
CA ASN A 228 5.35 11.34 22.34
C ASN A 228 6.69 10.58 22.42
N HIS A 229 6.73 9.31 21.99
CA HIS A 229 7.93 8.47 21.99
C HIS A 229 8.50 8.23 20.59
N LEU A 230 7.98 8.92 19.57
CA LEU A 230 8.47 8.81 18.20
C LEU A 230 9.63 9.76 17.92
N ARG A 231 10.42 9.41 16.90
CA ARG A 231 11.60 10.18 16.48
C ARG A 231 11.22 11.54 15.91
N PHE A 232 10.20 11.61 15.05
CA PHE A 232 9.74 12.86 14.46
C PHE A 232 8.45 13.32 15.12
N SER A 233 8.50 14.54 15.67
CA SER A 233 7.35 15.18 16.29
C SER A 233 6.34 15.68 15.24
N PHE A 234 5.08 15.64 15.62
CA PHE A 234 3.95 16.10 14.84
C PHE A 234 3.64 17.55 15.18
N GLU A 235 3.30 18.35 14.18
CA GLU A 235 2.81 19.71 14.38
C GLU A 235 1.29 19.65 14.61
N ASN A 236 0.84 19.98 15.82
CA ASN A 236 -0.57 19.98 16.22
C ASN A 236 -1.35 18.71 15.79
N PRO A 237 -0.92 17.50 16.23
CA PRO A 237 -1.53 16.26 15.78
C PRO A 237 -3.00 16.16 16.18
N LYS A 238 -3.86 15.88 15.19
CA LYS A 238 -5.22 15.42 15.41
C LYS A 238 -5.21 13.90 15.57
N TYR A 239 -5.44 13.40 16.78
CA TYR A 239 -5.36 11.96 17.07
C TYR A 239 -6.49 11.13 16.43
N THR A 240 -7.51 11.79 15.90
CA THR A 240 -8.63 11.20 15.14
C THR A 240 -8.38 11.21 13.63
N ASP A 241 -7.24 11.71 13.16
CA ASP A 241 -6.89 11.75 11.74
C ASP A 241 -6.21 10.42 11.31
N PRO A 242 -6.78 9.68 10.34
CA PRO A 242 -6.18 8.46 9.79
C PRO A 242 -4.74 8.64 9.30
N ASN A 243 -4.40 9.79 8.72
CA ASN A 243 -3.07 10.05 8.17
C ASN A 243 -2.03 10.24 9.29
N VAL A 244 -2.43 10.91 10.38
CA VAL A 244 -1.60 11.04 11.59
C VAL A 244 -1.37 9.66 12.21
N LYS A 245 -2.41 8.83 12.28
CA LYS A 245 -2.32 7.45 12.76
C LYS A 245 -1.38 6.61 11.88
N ALA A 246 -1.50 6.68 10.55
CA ALA A 246 -0.63 5.96 9.62
C ALA A 246 0.84 6.32 9.82
N ASN A 247 1.15 7.63 9.91
CA ASN A 247 2.51 8.11 10.16
C ASN A 247 3.05 7.60 11.50
N ALA A 248 2.24 7.68 12.56
CA ALA A 248 2.64 7.22 13.89
C ALA A 248 2.94 5.70 13.90
N LEU A 249 2.12 4.90 13.21
CA LEU A 249 2.33 3.46 13.08
C LEU A 249 3.57 3.11 12.23
N LEU A 250 3.87 3.88 11.18
CA LEU A 250 5.12 3.73 10.40
C LEU A 250 6.36 4.00 11.25
N GLN A 251 6.39 5.12 11.98
CA GLN A 251 7.54 5.45 12.83
C GLN A 251 7.72 4.46 13.99
N ALA A 252 6.61 3.96 14.54
CA ALA A 252 6.64 2.92 15.56
C ALA A 252 7.19 1.60 15.02
N HIS A 253 6.87 1.25 13.77
CA HIS A 253 7.43 0.09 13.06
C HIS A 253 8.95 0.19 12.91
N PHE A 254 9.45 1.32 12.43
CA PHE A 254 10.91 1.55 12.31
C PHE A 254 11.61 1.52 13.68
N SER A 255 10.90 1.87 14.75
CA SER A 255 11.43 1.85 16.10
C SER A 255 11.29 0.48 16.79
N ARG A 256 10.67 -0.52 16.12
CA ARG A 256 10.29 -1.83 16.68
C ARG A 256 9.56 -1.72 18.02
N GLN A 257 8.75 -0.67 18.17
CA GLN A 257 7.92 -0.51 19.36
C GLN A 257 6.81 -1.56 19.33
N THR A 258 6.58 -2.22 20.47
CA THR A 258 5.53 -3.23 20.56
C THR A 258 4.17 -2.58 20.59
N ILE A 259 3.36 -2.87 19.57
CA ILE A 259 1.98 -2.42 19.46
C ILE A 259 1.09 -3.65 19.65
N GLY A 260 0.05 -3.52 20.48
CA GLY A 260 -0.89 -4.61 20.79
C GLY A 260 -2.28 -4.39 20.21
N GLY A 261 -3.04 -5.47 20.12
CA GLY A 261 -4.47 -5.44 19.78
C GLY A 261 -4.75 -4.87 18.39
N ASN A 262 -5.77 -4.02 18.30
CA ASN A 262 -6.25 -3.49 17.02
C ASN A 262 -5.21 -2.64 16.28
N LEU A 263 -4.39 -1.87 17.00
CA LEU A 263 -3.36 -1.02 16.39
C LEU A 263 -2.26 -1.84 15.69
N ALA A 264 -2.00 -3.07 16.14
CA ALA A 264 -1.07 -3.98 15.48
C ALA A 264 -1.63 -4.44 14.12
N SER A 265 -2.93 -4.74 14.06
CA SER A 265 -3.61 -5.06 12.80
C SER A 265 -3.61 -3.85 11.85
N ASP A 266 -3.87 -2.66 12.37
CA ASP A 266 -3.85 -1.43 11.57
C ASP A 266 -2.42 -1.15 11.05
N GLN A 267 -1.37 -1.40 11.85
CA GLN A 267 0.02 -1.27 11.41
C GLN A 267 0.34 -2.23 10.26
N GLN A 268 -0.16 -3.46 10.30
CA GLN A 268 0.04 -4.41 9.20
C GLN A 268 -0.60 -3.90 7.90
N GLU A 269 -1.82 -3.36 7.97
CA GLU A 269 -2.50 -2.76 6.81
C GLU A 269 -1.69 -1.57 6.25
N VAL A 270 -1.17 -0.71 7.13
CA VAL A 270 -0.29 0.40 6.74
C VAL A 270 0.93 -0.10 5.96
N LEU A 271 1.60 -1.14 6.46
CA LEU A 271 2.81 -1.67 5.83
C LEU A 271 2.56 -2.36 4.48
N ILE A 272 1.37 -2.95 4.28
CA ILE A 272 0.97 -3.55 3.01
C ILE A 272 0.93 -2.47 1.92
N TYR A 273 0.30 -1.33 2.19
CA TYR A 273 0.23 -0.23 1.23
C TYR A 273 1.54 0.52 1.08
N ALA A 274 2.30 0.71 2.16
CA ALA A 274 3.55 1.47 2.16
C ALA A 274 4.53 1.03 1.05
N SER A 275 4.61 -0.27 0.78
CA SER A 275 5.54 -0.78 -0.23
C SER A 275 5.22 -0.33 -1.66
N ARG A 276 3.95 -0.38 -2.07
CA ARG A 276 3.58 0.04 -3.44
C ARG A 276 3.59 1.55 -3.55
N LEU A 277 3.19 2.25 -2.50
CA LEU A 277 3.25 3.71 -2.42
C LEU A 277 4.69 4.20 -2.55
N LEU A 278 5.64 3.58 -1.84
CA LEU A 278 7.06 3.95 -1.94
C LEU A 278 7.63 3.68 -3.34
N GLN A 279 7.28 2.56 -3.97
CA GLN A 279 7.69 2.27 -5.36
C GLN A 279 7.19 3.36 -6.32
N ALA A 280 5.91 3.73 -6.20
CA ALA A 280 5.33 4.81 -6.98
C ALA A 280 5.99 6.16 -6.69
N MET A 281 6.28 6.47 -5.42
CA MET A 281 7.02 7.67 -5.05
C MET A 281 8.39 7.70 -5.73
N VAL A 282 9.14 6.58 -5.72
CA VAL A 282 10.44 6.53 -6.40
C VAL A 282 10.30 6.84 -7.89
N ASP A 283 9.26 6.34 -8.56
CA ASP A 283 9.03 6.60 -9.99
C ASP A 283 8.64 8.06 -10.25
N VAL A 284 7.74 8.65 -9.45
CA VAL A 284 7.40 10.08 -9.52
C VAL A 284 8.64 10.96 -9.32
N ILE A 285 9.47 10.64 -8.33
CA ILE A 285 10.71 11.38 -8.04
C ILE A 285 11.71 11.24 -9.20
N SER A 286 11.77 10.05 -9.79
CA SER A 286 12.69 9.71 -10.88
C SER A 286 12.29 10.42 -12.17
N SER A 287 10.99 10.55 -12.47
CA SER A 287 10.49 11.37 -13.59
C SER A 287 10.86 12.86 -13.47
N ASN A 288 11.11 13.35 -12.25
CA ASN A 288 11.56 14.72 -12.00
C ASN A 288 13.09 14.87 -11.92
N GLY A 289 13.85 13.77 -12.00
CA GLY A 289 15.32 13.77 -12.00
C GLY A 289 15.98 14.03 -10.63
N TRP A 290 15.24 13.92 -9.52
CA TRP A 290 15.77 14.25 -8.18
C TRP A 290 16.47 13.05 -7.51
N LEU A 291 17.78 12.94 -7.74
CA LEU A 291 18.55 11.77 -7.30
C LEU A 291 18.50 11.52 -5.78
N ASN A 292 18.90 12.50 -4.97
CA ASN A 292 19.03 12.30 -3.52
C ASN A 292 17.71 11.88 -2.88
N LEU A 293 16.60 12.40 -3.40
CA LEU A 293 15.27 12.03 -2.93
C LEU A 293 14.88 10.62 -3.38
N ALA A 294 15.28 10.21 -4.60
CA ALA A 294 15.03 8.85 -5.09
C ALA A 294 15.77 7.82 -4.23
N LEU A 295 17.06 8.06 -3.92
CA LEU A 295 17.85 7.22 -3.01
C LEU A 295 17.21 7.15 -1.62
N LEU A 296 16.80 8.29 -1.08
CA LEU A 296 16.11 8.33 0.21
C LEU A 296 14.80 7.52 0.19
N ALA A 297 14.01 7.58 -0.88
CA ALA A 297 12.79 6.79 -1.00
C ALA A 297 13.07 5.28 -1.12
N MET A 298 14.16 4.89 -1.81
CA MET A 298 14.63 3.50 -1.85
C MET A 298 15.09 3.02 -0.46
N GLU A 299 15.83 3.84 0.28
CA GLU A 299 16.22 3.57 1.68
C GLU A 299 14.99 3.41 2.57
N VAL A 300 13.96 4.27 2.44
CA VAL A 300 12.71 4.11 3.21
C VAL A 300 11.99 2.82 2.83
N SER A 301 12.04 2.37 1.57
CA SER A 301 11.51 1.06 1.18
C SER A 301 12.22 -0.08 1.91
N GLN A 302 13.54 0.02 2.09
CA GLN A 302 14.31 -0.95 2.89
C GLN A 302 13.96 -0.85 4.38
N MET A 303 13.81 0.36 4.93
CA MET A 303 13.39 0.62 6.32
C MET A 303 12.03 0.01 6.63
N VAL A 304 11.04 0.15 5.72
CA VAL A 304 9.70 -0.47 5.84
C VAL A 304 9.82 -1.98 5.86
N THR A 305 10.68 -2.54 5.01
CA THR A 305 10.77 -3.99 4.91
C THR A 305 11.51 -4.60 6.10
N GLN A 306 12.57 -3.97 6.58
CA GLN A 306 13.39 -4.45 7.70
C GLN A 306 12.91 -3.99 9.08
N GLY A 307 11.99 -3.02 9.13
CA GLY A 307 11.47 -2.45 10.38
C GLY A 307 12.56 -1.81 11.22
N MET A 308 13.36 -0.93 10.62
CA MET A 308 14.47 -0.24 11.28
C MET A 308 14.69 1.16 10.68
N TRP A 309 15.35 2.05 11.41
CA TRP A 309 15.73 3.37 10.92
C TRP A 309 17.01 3.33 10.07
N GLU A 310 17.23 4.37 9.27
CA GLU A 310 18.39 4.48 8.36
C GLU A 310 19.75 4.53 9.09
N ARG A 311 19.75 4.89 10.37
CA ARG A 311 20.95 4.96 11.21
C ARG A 311 21.12 3.78 12.16
N ASP A 312 20.17 2.84 12.15
CA ASP A 312 20.28 1.64 12.97
C ASP A 312 21.34 0.69 12.39
N SER A 313 21.94 -0.13 13.25
CA SER A 313 22.93 -1.14 12.82
C SER A 313 22.32 -2.13 11.84
N MET A 314 23.01 -2.41 10.72
CA MET A 314 22.59 -3.40 9.73
C MET A 314 22.39 -4.79 10.33
N LEU A 315 23.10 -5.10 11.42
CA LEU A 315 22.99 -6.37 12.14
C LEU A 315 21.60 -6.59 12.75
N LEU A 316 20.79 -5.54 12.94
CA LEU A 316 19.41 -5.68 13.42
C LEU A 316 18.49 -6.40 12.41
N GLN A 317 18.92 -6.58 11.16
CA GLN A 317 18.20 -7.42 10.19
C GLN A 317 18.29 -8.92 10.53
N LEU A 318 19.33 -9.32 11.27
CA LEU A 318 19.53 -10.71 11.64
C LEU A 318 18.51 -11.15 12.72
N PRO A 319 18.01 -12.40 12.65
CA PRO A 319 17.15 -12.95 13.69
C PRO A 319 17.81 -12.86 15.07
N TYR A 320 17.01 -12.56 16.11
CA TYR A 320 17.43 -12.49 17.52
C TYR A 320 18.41 -11.36 17.88
N PHE A 321 18.82 -10.51 16.94
CA PHE A 321 19.70 -9.38 17.25
C PHE A 321 18.96 -8.25 17.97
N THR A 322 19.44 -7.89 19.16
CA THR A 322 19.03 -6.70 19.91
C THR A 322 19.98 -5.53 19.67
N LYS A 323 19.59 -4.32 20.08
CA LYS A 323 20.46 -3.14 19.99
C LYS A 323 21.74 -3.30 20.80
N GLU A 324 21.65 -3.97 21.95
CA GLU A 324 22.78 -4.28 22.83
C GLU A 324 23.74 -5.26 22.17
N LEU A 325 23.21 -6.31 21.52
CA LEU A 325 24.05 -7.27 20.81
C LEU A 325 24.74 -6.63 19.60
N ALA A 326 24.00 -5.86 18.80
CA ALA A 326 24.57 -5.13 17.67
C ALA A 326 25.69 -4.19 18.10
N LYS A 327 25.52 -3.50 19.24
CA LYS A 327 26.56 -2.65 19.83
C LYS A 327 27.77 -3.48 20.28
N ARG A 328 27.56 -4.62 20.94
CA ARG A 328 28.64 -5.56 21.32
C ARG A 328 29.44 -6.04 20.10
N CYS A 329 28.78 -6.30 18.98
CA CYS A 329 29.43 -6.67 17.72
C CYS A 329 30.28 -5.53 17.14
N GLN A 330 29.79 -4.28 17.20
CA GLN A 330 30.56 -3.11 16.75
C GLN A 330 31.76 -2.82 17.67
N GLU A 331 31.62 -3.05 18.97
CA GLU A 331 32.68 -2.87 19.96
C GLU A 331 33.59 -4.11 20.11
N ASN A 332 33.47 -5.09 19.20
CA ASN A 332 34.21 -6.34 19.28
C ASN A 332 35.73 -6.10 19.24
N PRO A 333 36.50 -6.65 20.21
CA PRO A 333 37.96 -6.51 20.22
C PRO A 333 38.60 -7.12 18.96
N GLY A 334 39.47 -6.37 18.30
CA GLY A 334 40.22 -6.83 17.12
C GLY A 334 39.61 -6.35 15.79
N LYS A 335 38.35 -6.72 15.50
CA LYS A 335 37.62 -6.29 14.29
C LYS A 335 36.19 -5.89 14.66
N SER A 336 35.82 -4.64 14.36
CA SER A 336 34.44 -4.15 14.43
C SER A 336 33.58 -4.93 13.43
N ILE A 337 32.44 -5.45 13.89
CA ILE A 337 31.49 -6.16 13.05
C ILE A 337 30.33 -5.20 12.77
N GLU A 338 30.27 -4.66 11.56
CA GLU A 338 29.28 -3.64 11.16
C GLU A 338 28.28 -4.18 10.14
N THR A 339 28.71 -5.15 9.32
CA THR A 339 27.91 -5.72 8.23
C THR A 339 27.62 -7.20 8.45
N VAL A 340 26.66 -7.73 7.68
CA VAL A 340 26.36 -9.17 7.63
C VAL A 340 27.57 -9.95 7.10
N PHE A 341 28.33 -9.38 6.16
CA PHE A 341 29.52 -10.01 5.60
C PHE A 341 30.63 -10.15 6.65
N ASP A 342 30.86 -9.12 7.47
CA ASP A 342 31.83 -9.21 8.57
C ASP A 342 31.52 -10.37 9.52
N LEU A 343 30.23 -10.58 9.85
CA LEU A 343 29.81 -11.68 10.72
C LEU A 343 30.01 -13.06 10.06
N VAL A 344 29.81 -13.15 8.75
CA VAL A 344 30.02 -14.39 7.97
C VAL A 344 31.50 -14.73 7.84
N GLU A 345 32.38 -13.74 7.78
CA GLU A 345 33.84 -13.92 7.72
C GLU A 345 34.45 -14.33 9.07
N MET A 346 33.74 -14.15 10.19
CA MET A 346 34.24 -14.56 11.50
C MET A 346 34.45 -16.09 11.60
N GLU A 347 35.46 -16.49 12.35
CA GLU A 347 35.66 -17.89 12.73
C GLU A 347 34.51 -18.40 13.61
N ASP A 348 34.16 -19.68 13.48
CA ASP A 348 32.97 -20.25 14.13
C ASP A 348 33.02 -20.17 15.66
N ASP A 349 34.20 -20.38 16.25
CA ASP A 349 34.40 -20.32 17.71
C ASP A 349 34.25 -18.88 18.24
N GLU A 350 34.86 -17.91 17.55
CA GLU A 350 34.72 -16.48 17.88
C GLU A 350 33.28 -16.00 17.73
N ARG A 351 32.58 -16.44 16.67
CA ARG A 351 31.17 -16.11 16.44
C ARG A 351 30.28 -16.67 17.56
N ARG A 352 30.53 -17.92 18.00
CA ARG A 352 29.77 -18.56 19.10
C ARG A 352 29.99 -17.82 20.41
N GLU A 353 31.22 -17.48 20.73
CA GLU A 353 31.57 -16.72 21.94
C GLU A 353 30.95 -15.30 21.90
N LEU A 354 31.00 -14.63 20.76
CA LEU A 354 30.46 -13.28 20.59
C LEU A 354 28.93 -13.25 20.64
N LEU A 355 28.23 -14.24 20.07
CA LEU A 355 26.77 -14.23 20.00
C LEU A 355 26.11 -14.81 21.26
N GLN A 356 26.73 -15.81 21.90
CA GLN A 356 26.20 -16.48 23.10
C GLN A 356 24.77 -17.01 22.89
N MET A 357 24.50 -17.56 21.71
CA MET A 357 23.19 -18.08 21.29
C MET A 357 23.17 -19.60 21.23
N SER A 358 21.97 -20.18 21.26
CA SER A 358 21.77 -21.62 21.03
C SER A 358 22.07 -22.02 19.57
N ASP A 359 22.39 -23.29 19.34
CA ASP A 359 22.62 -23.82 17.98
C ASP A 359 21.43 -23.59 17.05
N SER A 360 20.20 -23.65 17.56
CA SER A 360 19.00 -23.37 16.76
C SER A 360 18.97 -21.92 16.27
N GLN A 361 19.31 -20.96 17.14
CA GLN A 361 19.34 -19.54 16.78
C GLN A 361 20.47 -19.24 15.80
N LEU A 362 21.65 -19.85 15.99
CA LEU A 362 22.77 -19.74 15.06
C LEU A 362 22.43 -20.32 13.68
N MET A 363 21.65 -21.41 13.63
CA MET A 363 21.17 -22.00 12.37
C MET A 363 20.23 -21.06 11.62
N ASP A 364 19.34 -20.36 12.32
CA ASP A 364 18.45 -19.37 11.70
C ASP A 364 19.21 -18.15 11.19
N ILE A 365 20.23 -17.69 11.93
CA ILE A 365 21.16 -16.65 11.47
C ILE A 365 21.90 -17.11 10.21
N ALA A 366 22.44 -18.33 10.21
CA ALA A 366 23.11 -18.89 9.04
C ALA A 366 22.17 -19.00 7.83
N ARG A 367 20.90 -19.38 8.04
CA ARG A 367 19.87 -19.38 6.98
C ARG A 367 19.63 -17.97 6.43
N PHE A 368 19.58 -16.96 7.30
CA PHE A 368 19.46 -15.56 6.88
C PHE A 368 20.68 -15.12 6.06
N CYS A 369 21.89 -15.31 6.57
CA CYS A 369 23.13 -14.90 5.88
C CYS A 369 23.27 -15.57 4.51
N ASN A 370 22.83 -16.82 4.36
CA ASN A 370 22.84 -17.51 3.08
C ASN A 370 21.79 -16.98 2.07
N ARG A 371 20.76 -16.29 2.54
CA ARG A 371 19.76 -15.61 1.69
C ARG A 371 20.07 -14.12 1.51
N PHE A 372 21.02 -13.59 2.28
CA PHE A 372 21.40 -12.19 2.17
C PHE A 372 22.03 -11.96 0.80
N PRO A 373 21.60 -10.93 0.04
CA PRO A 373 22.06 -10.76 -1.32
C PRO A 373 23.57 -10.56 -1.40
N ASN A 374 24.22 -11.34 -2.26
CA ASN A 374 25.63 -11.17 -2.62
C ASN A 374 25.72 -11.04 -4.15
N ILE A 375 25.96 -9.82 -4.62
CA ILE A 375 25.78 -9.46 -6.02
C ILE A 375 27.05 -8.79 -6.53
N ASP A 376 27.58 -9.33 -7.62
CA ASP A 376 28.63 -8.68 -8.42
C ASP A 376 28.01 -7.94 -9.60
N LEU A 377 28.32 -6.66 -9.72
CA LEU A 377 27.91 -5.81 -10.84
C LEU A 377 29.09 -5.59 -11.78
N THR A 378 28.91 -5.98 -13.04
CA THR A 378 29.79 -5.61 -14.15
C THR A 378 29.04 -4.72 -15.12
N TYR A 379 29.68 -3.68 -15.64
CA TYR A 379 29.06 -2.79 -16.62
C TYR A 379 30.04 -2.39 -17.73
N GLU A 380 29.49 -2.16 -18.92
CA GLU A 380 30.20 -1.72 -20.10
C GLU A 380 29.39 -0.63 -20.81
N VAL A 381 30.05 0.45 -21.21
CA VAL A 381 29.43 1.51 -22.02
C VAL A 381 29.75 1.22 -23.48
N LEU A 382 28.73 0.91 -24.27
CA LEU A 382 28.91 0.63 -25.69
C LEU A 382 29.34 1.90 -26.43
N ASP A 383 30.28 1.74 -27.37
CA ASP A 383 30.82 2.83 -28.21
C ASP A 383 31.40 4.02 -27.42
N SER A 384 32.08 3.75 -26.29
CA SER A 384 32.65 4.77 -25.40
C SER A 384 33.57 5.78 -26.08
N ASP A 385 34.20 5.39 -27.20
CA ASP A 385 35.22 6.17 -27.87
C ASP A 385 34.65 7.14 -28.93
N ASN A 386 33.37 7.00 -29.30
CA ASN A 386 32.71 7.76 -30.37
C ASN A 386 31.45 8.50 -29.88
N ILE A 387 31.49 9.07 -28.67
CA ILE A 387 30.34 9.76 -28.08
C ILE A 387 30.23 11.19 -28.63
N ARG A 388 29.10 11.54 -29.25
CA ARG A 388 28.75 12.93 -29.59
C ARG A 388 27.70 13.49 -28.65
N ALA A 389 27.65 14.82 -28.56
CA ALA A 389 26.60 15.50 -27.81
C ALA A 389 25.22 15.16 -28.40
N ALA A 390 24.27 14.84 -27.52
CA ALA A 390 22.89 14.42 -27.84
C ALA A 390 22.73 13.04 -28.49
N GLU A 391 23.78 12.21 -28.54
CA GLU A 391 23.63 10.79 -28.90
C GLU A 391 23.17 9.94 -27.72
N MET A 392 22.37 8.92 -28.03
CA MET A 392 21.89 7.94 -27.05
C MET A 392 23.06 7.02 -26.66
N LEU A 393 23.38 6.99 -25.37
CA LEU A 393 24.37 6.08 -24.81
C LEU A 393 23.67 4.83 -24.30
N VAL A 394 24.19 3.67 -24.67
CA VAL A 394 23.71 2.37 -24.17
C VAL A 394 24.75 1.83 -23.20
N CYS A 395 24.35 1.69 -21.93
CA CYS A 395 25.15 1.02 -20.92
C CYS A 395 24.61 -0.40 -20.74
N MET A 396 25.44 -1.40 -21.01
CA MET A 396 25.12 -2.78 -20.70
C MET A 396 25.59 -3.07 -19.29
N SER A 397 24.69 -3.57 -18.45
CA SER A 397 25.05 -4.01 -17.10
C SER A 397 24.63 -5.45 -16.91
N VAL A 398 25.52 -6.24 -16.33
CA VAL A 398 25.27 -7.63 -15.96
C VAL A 398 25.39 -7.72 -14.45
N LEU A 399 24.30 -8.12 -13.83
CA LEU A 399 24.15 -8.25 -12.39
C LEU A 399 24.15 -9.75 -12.07
N ASN A 400 25.28 -10.23 -11.57
CA ASN A 400 25.49 -11.65 -11.25
C ASN A 400 25.27 -11.85 -9.76
N GLU A 401 24.22 -12.57 -9.39
CA GLU A 401 24.05 -13.00 -8.01
C GLU A 401 24.97 -14.19 -7.75
N ILE A 402 25.92 -14.03 -6.82
CA ILE A 402 26.88 -15.07 -6.45
C ILE A 402 26.16 -16.09 -5.55
N LEU A 403 25.54 -17.08 -6.18
CA LEU A 403 24.97 -18.21 -5.48
C LEU A 403 26.10 -19.09 -4.93
N LYS A 404 26.14 -19.31 -3.61
CA LYS A 404 26.90 -20.45 -3.05
C LYS A 404 26.31 -21.73 -3.67
N GLU A 405 27.18 -22.53 -4.28
CA GLU A 405 26.89 -23.65 -5.18
C GLU A 405 25.56 -24.41 -4.91
N GLY A 406 24.73 -24.56 -5.96
CA GLY A 406 23.73 -25.62 -6.04
C GLY A 406 22.28 -25.31 -5.62
N ARG A 407 21.83 -24.05 -5.56
CA ARG A 407 20.44 -23.74 -5.13
C ARG A 407 19.68 -22.85 -6.10
N LYS A 408 18.39 -23.20 -6.30
CA LYS A 408 17.39 -22.36 -6.98
C LYS A 408 17.02 -21.16 -6.10
N LEU A 409 16.73 -20.05 -6.76
CA LEU A 409 16.30 -18.78 -6.16
C LEU A 409 15.06 -18.97 -5.29
N ASP A 410 15.19 -18.70 -4.00
CA ASP A 410 14.09 -18.58 -3.04
C ASP A 410 14.43 -17.40 -2.10
N LEU A 411 14.50 -16.18 -2.67
CA LEU A 411 14.67 -14.94 -1.88
C LEU A 411 13.35 -14.65 -1.14
N TRP A 412 13.23 -15.26 0.03
CA TRP A 412 12.19 -14.93 0.99
C TRP A 412 12.81 -14.13 2.13
N MET A 413 12.42 -12.87 2.25
CA MET A 413 12.79 -12.04 3.39
C MET A 413 12.19 -12.65 4.66
N HIS A 414 13.04 -12.99 5.62
CA HIS A 414 12.60 -13.56 6.89
C HIS A 414 12.19 -12.41 7.82
N LEU A 415 10.89 -12.12 7.89
CA LEU A 415 10.32 -11.31 8.97
C LEU A 415 9.02 -11.93 9.46
N ASP A 416 9.00 -12.33 10.72
CA ASP A 416 7.79 -12.74 11.44
C ASP A 416 6.77 -11.60 11.60
N ILE A 417 7.18 -10.33 11.36
CA ILE A 417 6.36 -9.13 11.53
C ILE A 417 5.47 -8.84 10.30
N LEU A 418 5.89 -9.23 9.09
CA LEU A 418 5.20 -8.96 7.81
C LEU A 418 4.48 -10.20 7.24
N ASN A 419 4.01 -11.06 8.14
CA ASN A 419 3.65 -12.47 7.90
C ASN A 419 2.44 -12.74 6.98
N GLN A 420 2.20 -11.98 5.91
CA GLN A 420 1.07 -12.25 5.00
C GLN A 420 1.33 -12.17 3.49
N LYS A 421 2.48 -11.68 3.00
CA LYS A 421 2.87 -11.92 1.59
C LYS A 421 4.38 -12.08 1.48
N LYS A 422 4.77 -13.27 1.01
CA LYS A 422 6.14 -13.55 0.58
C LYS A 422 6.54 -12.53 -0.52
N LYS A 423 7.47 -11.62 -0.23
CA LYS A 423 8.05 -10.72 -1.23
C LYS A 423 9.36 -11.27 -1.75
N GLY A 424 9.51 -11.32 -3.07
CA GLY A 424 10.81 -11.50 -3.72
C GLY A 424 11.68 -10.24 -3.57
N GLY A 425 13.00 -10.41 -3.64
CA GLY A 425 13.92 -9.28 -3.74
C GLY A 425 13.71 -8.52 -5.06
N GLY A 426 13.81 -7.19 -5.01
CA GLY A 426 13.77 -6.31 -6.18
C GLY A 426 14.90 -5.29 -6.12
N TRP A 427 15.48 -4.95 -7.26
CA TRP A 427 16.66 -4.09 -7.35
C TRP A 427 16.40 -2.87 -8.22
N TRP A 428 16.95 -1.73 -7.81
CA TRP A 428 17.02 -0.54 -8.66
C TRP A 428 18.45 -0.34 -9.12
N LEU A 429 18.66 -0.26 -10.44
CA LEU A 429 19.89 0.22 -11.04
C LEU A 429 19.71 1.67 -11.44
N ALA A 430 20.53 2.57 -10.91
CA ALA A 430 20.45 4.00 -11.17
C ALA A 430 21.76 4.50 -11.79
N ILE A 431 21.66 5.20 -12.94
CA ILE A 431 22.79 5.84 -13.62
C ILE A 431 22.76 7.34 -13.34
N LEU A 432 23.93 7.89 -12.99
CA LEU A 432 24.04 9.19 -12.33
C LEU A 432 24.94 10.16 -13.09
N LYS A 433 24.62 11.46 -13.02
CA LYS A 433 25.56 12.55 -13.29
C LYS A 433 26.01 13.15 -11.96
N LEU A 434 27.31 13.48 -11.82
CA LEU A 434 27.94 14.05 -10.60
C LEU A 434 27.23 15.29 -9.99
N ILE A 435 26.27 15.91 -10.68
CA ILE A 435 25.54 17.11 -10.26
C ILE A 435 24.17 16.74 -9.64
N ASN A 436 24.06 15.61 -8.94
CA ASN A 436 22.82 15.12 -8.32
C ASN A 436 21.62 15.01 -9.28
N CYS A 437 21.88 14.63 -10.53
CA CYS A 437 20.85 14.43 -11.54
C CYS A 437 20.75 12.93 -11.85
N LEU A 438 19.55 12.36 -11.68
CA LEU A 438 19.27 10.97 -12.07
C LEU A 438 19.10 10.95 -13.59
N LEU A 439 19.97 10.22 -14.30
CA LEU A 439 19.96 10.14 -15.77
C LEU A 439 19.09 9.01 -16.27
N SER A 440 19.16 7.85 -15.62
CA SER A 440 18.37 6.67 -15.95
C SER A 440 18.17 5.81 -14.71
N LYS A 441 17.06 5.09 -14.68
CA LYS A 441 16.71 4.12 -13.64
C LYS A 441 16.06 2.91 -14.30
N GLU A 442 16.49 1.73 -13.90
CA GLU A 442 15.89 0.47 -14.31
C GLU A 442 15.56 -0.36 -13.07
N LEU A 443 14.36 -0.96 -13.04
CA LEU A 443 13.98 -1.91 -12.00
C LEU A 443 14.37 -3.32 -12.48
N LEU A 444 15.40 -3.90 -11.88
CA LEU A 444 15.90 -5.23 -12.19
C LEU A 444 15.18 -6.25 -11.29
N PHE A 445 14.40 -7.12 -11.92
CA PHE A 445 13.58 -8.18 -11.33
C PHE A 445 12.41 -7.73 -10.42
N ARG A 446 11.20 -8.14 -10.82
CA ARG A 446 10.01 -8.21 -9.97
C ARG A 446 9.67 -9.70 -9.87
N GLY A 447 9.86 -10.32 -8.71
CA GLY A 447 9.21 -11.61 -8.46
C GLY A 447 7.72 -11.42 -8.72
N SER A 448 7.15 -12.22 -9.62
CA SER A 448 5.76 -12.13 -10.01
C SER A 448 4.86 -12.10 -8.77
N PRO A 449 3.92 -11.16 -8.65
CA PRO A 449 2.83 -11.31 -7.70
C PRO A 449 1.97 -12.46 -8.22
N GLU A 450 2.10 -13.65 -7.64
CA GLU A 450 1.00 -14.62 -7.67
C GLU A 450 -0.13 -14.16 -6.75
#